data_AF-A0A7W7T0G0-F1
#
_entry.id   AF-A0A7W7T0G0-F1
#
_cell.length_a   1.000
_cell.length_b   1.000
_cell.length_c   1.000
_cell.angle_alpha   90.00
_cell.angle_beta   90.00
_cell.angle_gamma   90.00
#
_symmetry.space_group_name_H-M   'P 1'
#
loop_
_entity.id
_entity.type
_entity.pdbx_description
1 polymer ?
#
loop_
_entity_poly.entity_id
_entity_poly.type
_entity_poly.pdbx_seq_one_letter_code
_entity_poly.pdbx_strand_id
1 'polypeptide(L)'
;MTRRRWGKAGVQLTPREASHRDRLSVLRNAERKRQDEAARQKWLQGLVVPAHITMALDAAGLHGPEVDWACGVNEPDVDNWESGLLYPRWEQLLRLAEITSRRPMYFMAPVHQITSIYDTSMRFHLVPGDRHPLPVHRYRYRALVDARQWGVRA
;
A
#
# COMPACT_ATOMS: atom_id res chain seq x y z
N MET A 1 -8.25 40.04 -6.67
CA MET A 1 -9.51 39.37 -7.08
C MET A 1 -9.69 38.08 -6.28
N THR A 2 -10.63 38.04 -5.36
CA THR A 2 -10.88 36.90 -4.45
C THR A 2 -11.66 35.81 -5.21
N ARG A 3 -11.06 34.62 -5.40
CA ARG A 3 -11.74 33.47 -6.03
C ARG A 3 -12.94 33.05 -5.15
N ARG A 4 -14.16 33.15 -5.68
CA ARG A 4 -15.38 32.70 -5.00
C ARG A 4 -15.34 31.17 -4.83
N ARG A 5 -15.61 30.67 -3.61
CA ARG A 5 -15.65 29.21 -3.32
C ARG A 5 -17.08 28.76 -3.04
N TRP A 6 -17.45 27.64 -3.64
CA TRP A 6 -18.79 27.05 -3.56
C TRP A 6 -18.80 25.82 -2.64
N GLY A 7 -19.88 25.65 -1.87
CA GLY A 7 -20.18 24.48 -1.04
C GLY A 7 -20.80 23.31 -1.83
N LYS A 8 -21.07 22.19 -1.15
CA LYS A 8 -21.61 20.95 -1.77
C LYS A 8 -23.04 21.08 -2.36
N ALA A 9 -23.74 22.19 -2.12
CA ALA A 9 -25.11 22.42 -2.55
C ALA A 9 -25.29 23.73 -3.38
N GLY A 10 -24.23 24.21 -4.04
CA GLY A 10 -24.29 25.47 -4.78
C GLY A 10 -24.42 26.73 -3.91
N VAL A 11 -24.33 26.58 -2.58
CA VAL A 11 -24.28 27.71 -1.64
C VAL A 11 -22.88 28.30 -1.61
N GLN A 12 -22.77 29.62 -1.74
CA GLN A 12 -21.49 30.31 -1.62
C GLN A 12 -21.00 30.24 -0.16
N LEU A 13 -19.76 29.77 0.03
CA LEU A 13 -19.18 29.73 1.37
C LEU A 13 -18.93 31.16 1.87
N THR A 14 -19.27 31.40 3.14
CA THR A 14 -18.80 32.60 3.83
C THR A 14 -17.26 32.60 3.88
N PRO A 15 -16.61 33.77 4.00
CA PRO A 15 -15.16 33.83 4.15
C PRO A 15 -14.64 32.96 5.30
N ARG A 16 -15.37 32.90 6.42
CA ARG A 16 -15.03 32.06 7.58
C ARG A 16 -15.09 30.56 7.26
N GLU A 17 -16.11 30.10 6.56
CA GLU A 17 -16.23 28.69 6.15
C GLU A 17 -15.20 28.30 5.09
N ALA A 18 -14.91 29.20 4.14
CA ALA A 18 -13.85 29.01 3.16
C ALA A 18 -12.48 28.88 3.85
N SER A 19 -12.17 29.78 4.79
CA SER A 19 -10.93 29.70 5.58
C SER A 19 -10.87 28.45 6.46
N HIS A 20 -11.98 28.04 7.07
CA HIS A 20 -12.03 26.80 7.86
C HIS A 20 -11.76 25.57 6.99
N ARG A 21 -12.37 25.48 5.80
CA ARG A 21 -12.14 24.38 4.85
C ARG A 21 -10.70 24.34 4.34
N ASP A 22 -10.11 25.50 4.08
CA ASP A 22 -8.70 25.61 3.68
C ASP A 22 -7.78 25.13 4.79
N ARG A 23 -8.01 25.56 6.04
CA ARG A 23 -7.27 25.05 7.22
C ARG A 23 -7.39 23.53 7.34
N LEU A 24 -8.59 22.96 7.23
CA LEU A 24 -8.77 21.51 7.28
C LEU A 24 -8.06 20.79 6.11
N SER A 25 -8.02 21.39 4.92
CA SER A 25 -7.26 20.85 3.80
C SER A 25 -5.76 20.84 4.08
N VAL A 26 -5.22 21.94 4.60
CA VAL A 26 -3.80 22.04 4.98
C VAL A 26 -3.45 21.02 6.05
N LEU A 27 -4.27 20.89 7.11
CA LEU A 27 -4.05 19.93 8.19
C LEU A 27 -4.09 18.48 7.67
N ARG A 28 -5.05 18.14 6.81
CA ARG A 28 -5.12 16.80 6.19
C ARG A 28 -3.91 16.52 5.30
N ASN A 29 -3.44 17.50 4.54
CA ASN A 29 -2.26 17.35 3.70
C ASN A 29 -0.99 17.17 4.54
N ALA A 30 -0.85 17.92 5.63
CA ALA A 30 0.25 17.77 6.58
C ALA A 30 0.23 16.37 7.23
N GLU A 31 -0.95 15.90 7.67
CA GLU A 31 -1.09 14.55 8.22
C GLU A 31 -0.77 13.46 7.20
N ARG A 32 -1.21 13.63 5.95
CA ARG A 32 -0.85 12.69 4.87
C ARG A 32 0.66 12.59 4.71
N LYS A 33 1.35 13.74 4.59
CA LYS A 33 2.82 13.80 4.50
C LYS A 33 3.51 13.13 5.69
N ARG A 34 3.04 13.36 6.92
CA ARG A 34 3.58 12.71 8.12
C ARG A 34 3.47 11.19 8.04
N GLN A 35 2.31 10.68 7.62
CA GLN A 35 2.09 9.25 7.50
C GLN A 35 2.90 8.62 6.36
N ASP A 36 3.11 9.33 5.25
CA ASP A 36 3.94 8.84 4.15
C ASP A 36 5.42 8.81 4.55
N GLU A 37 5.91 9.79 5.31
CA GLU A 37 7.26 9.76 5.89
C GLU A 37 7.41 8.62 6.91
N ALA A 38 6.43 8.42 7.78
CA ALA A 38 6.44 7.28 8.70
C ALA A 38 6.45 5.93 7.97
N ALA A 39 5.71 5.81 6.85
CA ALA A 39 5.75 4.63 6.01
C ALA A 39 7.14 4.44 5.38
N ARG A 40 7.76 5.52 4.88
CA ARG A 40 9.13 5.48 4.33
C ARG A 40 10.15 5.01 5.37
N GLN A 41 10.04 5.48 6.63
CA GLN A 41 10.92 5.03 7.70
C GLN A 41 10.75 3.53 8.01
N LYS A 42 9.51 3.02 7.98
CA LYS A 42 9.25 1.58 8.12
C LYS A 42 9.77 0.77 6.93
N TRP A 43 9.65 1.29 5.71
CA TRP A 43 10.25 0.68 4.53
C TRP A 43 11.78 0.57 4.65
N LEU A 44 12.44 1.64 5.13
CA LEU A 44 13.88 1.63 5.43
C LEU A 44 14.26 0.63 6.52
N GLN A 45 13.32 0.15 7.34
CA GLN A 45 13.53 -0.87 8.36
C GLN A 45 13.20 -2.28 7.86
N GLY A 46 12.88 -2.46 6.57
CA GLY A 46 12.54 -3.78 6.01
C GLY A 46 11.15 -4.27 6.41
N LEU A 47 10.26 -3.39 6.88
CA LEU A 47 8.98 -3.77 7.49
C LEU A 47 7.82 -3.89 6.50
N VAL A 48 8.07 -3.94 5.19
CA VAL A 48 7.03 -4.32 4.23
C VAL A 48 6.64 -5.77 4.49
N VAL A 49 5.33 -6.03 4.47
CA VAL A 49 4.74 -7.34 4.70
C VAL A 49 4.21 -7.86 3.36
N PRO A 50 4.77 -8.95 2.79
CA PRO A 50 4.30 -9.52 1.53
C PRO A 50 2.80 -9.86 1.53
N ALA A 51 2.27 -10.39 2.63
CA ALA A 51 0.84 -10.69 2.78
C ALA A 51 -0.08 -9.49 2.48
N HIS A 52 0.33 -8.26 2.81
CA HIS A 52 -0.45 -7.09 2.47
C HIS A 52 -0.43 -6.74 0.98
N ILE A 53 0.61 -7.16 0.25
CA ILE A 53 0.67 -7.01 -1.22
C ILE A 53 -0.41 -7.91 -1.83
N THR A 54 -0.41 -9.20 -1.49
CA THR A 54 -1.44 -10.16 -1.93
C THR A 54 -2.85 -9.68 -1.61
N MET A 55 -3.10 -9.30 -0.34
CA MET A 55 -4.41 -8.80 0.07
C MET A 55 -4.85 -7.54 -0.69
N ALA A 56 -3.91 -6.66 -1.05
CA ALA A 56 -4.23 -5.44 -1.78
C ALA A 56 -4.54 -5.70 -3.26
N LEU A 57 -3.80 -6.62 -3.89
CA LEU A 57 -4.02 -7.04 -5.28
C LEU A 57 -5.33 -7.82 -5.42
N ASP A 58 -5.58 -8.80 -4.54
CA ASP A 58 -6.84 -9.55 -4.50
C ASP A 58 -8.05 -8.61 -4.30
N ALA A 59 -7.96 -7.68 -3.35
CA ALA A 59 -9.05 -6.74 -3.10
C ALA A 59 -9.29 -5.77 -4.26
N ALA A 60 -8.30 -5.56 -5.12
CA ALA A 60 -8.41 -4.74 -6.33
C ALA A 60 -8.75 -5.56 -7.59
N GLY A 61 -8.76 -6.90 -7.51
CA GLY A 61 -8.93 -7.79 -8.66
C GLY A 61 -7.81 -7.66 -9.69
N LEU A 62 -6.59 -7.34 -9.24
CA LEU A 62 -5.43 -7.12 -10.10
C LEU A 62 -4.57 -8.39 -10.15
N HIS A 63 -4.40 -8.96 -11.34
CA HIS A 63 -3.64 -10.20 -11.57
C HIS A 63 -2.91 -10.12 -12.91
N GLY A 64 -1.89 -10.96 -13.11
CA GLY A 64 -1.20 -11.07 -14.39
C GLY A 64 -0.06 -10.05 -14.60
N PRO A 65 0.65 -10.17 -15.75
CA PRO A 65 1.86 -9.40 -16.03
C PRO A 65 1.65 -7.88 -16.10
N GLU A 66 0.42 -7.43 -16.32
CA GLU A 66 0.07 -6.01 -16.29
C GLU A 66 0.33 -5.36 -14.92
N VAL A 67 0.29 -6.14 -13.83
CA VAL A 67 0.56 -5.65 -12.48
C VAL A 67 2.04 -5.28 -12.32
N ASP A 68 2.95 -6.12 -12.83
CA ASP A 68 4.38 -5.85 -12.88
C ASP A 68 4.68 -4.57 -13.66
N TRP A 69 4.09 -4.44 -14.86
CA TRP A 69 4.29 -3.26 -15.70
C TRP A 69 3.78 -1.98 -15.04
N ALA A 70 2.61 -2.04 -14.39
CA ALA A 70 2.07 -0.90 -13.65
C ALA A 70 2.96 -0.51 -12.46
N CYS A 71 3.62 -1.50 -11.84
CA CYS A 71 4.63 -1.28 -10.81
C CYS A 71 6.01 -0.86 -11.36
N GLY A 72 6.22 -0.89 -12.68
CA GLY A 72 7.49 -0.57 -13.33
C GLY A 72 8.56 -1.64 -13.19
N VAL A 73 8.14 -2.90 -13.14
CA VAL A 73 8.99 -4.08 -13.12
C VAL A 73 8.63 -5.05 -14.24
N ASN A 74 9.44 -6.10 -14.38
CA ASN A 74 9.15 -7.19 -15.30
C ASN A 74 8.63 -8.37 -14.50
N GLU A 75 7.71 -9.13 -15.08
CA GLU A 75 7.29 -10.41 -14.52
C GLU A 75 8.51 -11.33 -14.31
N PRO A 76 8.64 -12.05 -13.18
CA PRO A 76 7.67 -12.23 -12.09
C PRO A 76 8.04 -11.44 -10.81
N ASP A 77 8.46 -10.17 -10.93
CA ASP A 77 8.95 -9.41 -9.77
C ASP A 77 7.86 -9.21 -8.70
N VAL A 78 6.61 -8.94 -9.08
CA VAL A 78 5.51 -8.78 -8.12
C VAL A 78 5.20 -10.09 -7.40
N ASP A 79 5.19 -11.23 -8.10
CA ASP A 79 5.08 -12.55 -7.48
C ASP A 79 6.23 -12.80 -6.50
N ASN A 80 7.45 -12.36 -6.86
CA ASN A 80 8.61 -12.42 -5.99
C ASN A 80 8.46 -11.51 -4.76
N TRP A 81 7.71 -10.40 -4.86
CA TRP A 81 7.37 -9.57 -3.70
C TRP A 81 6.42 -10.31 -2.77
N GLU A 82 5.32 -10.84 -3.30
CA GLU A 82 4.29 -11.58 -2.56
C GLU A 82 4.82 -12.84 -1.87
N SER A 83 5.76 -13.53 -2.52
CA SER A 83 6.44 -14.71 -1.97
C SER A 83 7.60 -14.37 -1.02
N GLY A 84 7.90 -13.09 -0.83
CA GLY A 84 8.97 -12.61 0.03
C GLY A 84 10.39 -12.87 -0.50
N LEU A 85 10.54 -13.14 -1.80
CA LEU A 85 11.81 -13.41 -2.48
C LEU A 85 12.54 -12.15 -2.93
N LEU A 86 11.82 -11.07 -3.21
CA LEU A 86 12.38 -9.80 -3.70
C LEU A 86 11.74 -8.63 -2.95
N TYR A 87 12.54 -7.73 -2.39
CA TYR A 87 12.00 -6.56 -1.68
C TYR A 87 11.75 -5.39 -2.66
N PRO A 88 10.56 -4.75 -2.66
CA PRO A 88 10.27 -3.65 -3.58
C PRO A 88 11.05 -2.38 -3.20
N ARG A 89 11.50 -1.64 -4.21
CA ARG A 89 12.01 -0.27 -4.02
C ARG A 89 10.88 0.65 -3.55
N TRP A 90 11.26 1.77 -2.95
CA TRP A 90 10.28 2.73 -2.45
C TRP A 90 9.34 3.23 -3.55
N GLU A 91 9.87 3.57 -4.72
CA GLU A 91 9.09 4.07 -5.86
C GLU A 91 8.13 3.01 -6.41
N GLN A 92 8.54 1.74 -6.39
CA GLN A 92 7.70 0.61 -6.78
C GLN A 92 6.56 0.40 -5.78
N LEU A 93 6.85 0.49 -4.48
CA LEU A 93 5.82 0.41 -3.44
C LEU A 93 4.80 1.56 -3.54
N LEU A 94 5.23 2.76 -3.94
CA LEU A 94 4.32 3.89 -4.20
C LEU A 94 3.39 3.60 -5.39
N ARG A 95 3.90 3.02 -6.47
CA ARG A 95 3.08 2.60 -7.62
C ARG A 95 2.09 1.51 -7.24
N LEU A 96 2.55 0.52 -6.48
CA LEU A 96 1.67 -0.52 -5.94
C LEU A 96 0.54 0.08 -5.09
N ALA A 97 0.86 1.06 -4.24
CA ALA A 97 -0.13 1.77 -3.43
C ALA A 97 -1.16 2.51 -4.32
N GLU A 98 -0.71 3.14 -5.39
CA GLU A 98 -1.57 3.85 -6.34
C GLU A 98 -2.53 2.89 -7.05
N ILE A 99 -2.03 1.81 -7.66
CA ILE A 99 -2.88 0.88 -8.43
C ILE A 99 -3.88 0.12 -7.54
N THR A 100 -3.52 -0.14 -6.28
CA THR A 100 -4.40 -0.80 -5.31
C THR A 100 -5.30 0.17 -4.55
N SER A 101 -5.21 1.48 -4.84
CA SER A 101 -5.90 2.55 -4.08
C SER A 101 -5.65 2.46 -2.55
N ARG A 102 -4.46 2.01 -2.15
CA ARG A 102 -4.01 1.93 -0.77
C ARG A 102 -3.04 3.07 -0.46
N ARG A 103 -2.79 3.26 0.84
CA ARG A 103 -1.69 4.14 1.29
C ARG A 103 -0.46 3.29 1.57
N PRO A 104 0.77 3.83 1.40
CA PRO A 104 1.99 3.04 1.63
C PRO A 104 2.04 2.36 3.01
N MET A 105 1.56 3.04 4.06
CA MET A 105 1.49 2.50 5.43
C MET A 105 0.70 1.18 5.54
N TYR A 106 -0.26 0.93 4.63
CA TYR A 106 -1.00 -0.33 4.59
C TYR A 106 -0.06 -1.54 4.52
N PHE A 107 0.99 -1.45 3.69
CA PHE A 107 1.93 -2.55 3.48
C PHE A 107 2.90 -2.79 4.65
N MET A 108 2.97 -1.87 5.63
CA MET A 108 3.77 -2.03 6.87
C MET A 108 2.91 -2.00 8.13
N ALA A 109 1.59 -2.17 7.97
CA ALA A 109 0.72 -2.35 9.12
C ALA A 109 1.12 -3.65 9.84
N PRO A 110 1.03 -3.70 11.18
CA PRO A 110 1.14 -4.96 11.88
C PRO A 110 0.08 -5.92 11.34
N VAL A 111 0.47 -7.11 10.92
CA VAL A 111 -0.49 -8.15 10.63
C VAL A 111 -0.97 -8.66 11.99
N HIS A 112 -2.24 -8.43 12.34
CA HIS A 112 -2.88 -9.31 13.32
C HIS A 112 -2.71 -10.72 12.77
N GLN A 113 -2.24 -11.68 13.56
CA GLN A 113 -2.07 -13.06 13.09
C GLN A 113 -3.41 -13.54 12.52
N ILE A 114 -3.56 -13.47 11.21
CA ILE A 114 -4.61 -14.17 10.50
C ILE A 114 -4.10 -15.59 10.47
N THR A 115 -4.50 -16.36 11.48
CA THR A 115 -4.10 -17.76 11.66
C THR A 115 -4.78 -18.68 10.64
N SER A 116 -5.67 -18.15 9.79
CA SER A 116 -6.39 -18.95 8.82
C SER A 116 -6.92 -18.17 7.61
N ILE A 117 -6.82 -18.80 6.44
CA ILE A 117 -7.51 -18.41 5.20
C ILE A 117 -9.05 -18.32 5.36
N TYR A 118 -9.61 -18.94 6.41
CA TYR A 118 -11.04 -18.91 6.70
C TYR A 118 -11.53 -17.59 7.32
N ASP A 119 -10.61 -16.74 7.79
CA ASP A 119 -10.93 -15.44 8.40
C ASP A 119 -10.94 -14.29 7.38
N THR A 120 -10.71 -14.59 6.10
CA THR A 120 -10.71 -13.60 5.01
C THR A 120 -11.82 -13.90 4.00
N SER A 121 -12.17 -12.90 3.17
CA SER A 121 -13.13 -13.07 2.06
C SER A 121 -12.71 -14.12 1.03
N MET A 122 -11.44 -14.54 1.05
CA MET A 122 -10.90 -15.63 0.24
C MET A 122 -11.60 -16.98 0.50
N ARG A 123 -12.23 -17.17 1.67
CA ARG A 123 -13.01 -18.38 1.99
C ARG A 123 -14.10 -18.71 0.96
N PHE A 124 -14.62 -17.70 0.27
CA PHE A 124 -15.69 -17.85 -0.74
C PHE A 124 -15.16 -18.26 -2.12
N HIS A 125 -13.84 -18.30 -2.30
CA HIS A 125 -13.17 -18.66 -3.56
C HIS A 125 -12.34 -19.95 -3.43
N LEU A 126 -12.37 -20.63 -2.27
CA LEU A 126 -11.65 -21.87 -2.05
C LEU A 126 -12.32 -23.01 -2.84
N VAL A 127 -11.62 -23.54 -3.86
CA VAL A 127 -12.01 -24.77 -4.54
C VAL A 127 -11.43 -25.96 -3.76
N PRO A 128 -12.21 -27.03 -3.48
CA PRO A 128 -11.68 -28.22 -2.82
C PRO A 128 -10.47 -28.79 -3.58
N GLY A 129 -9.29 -28.74 -2.97
CA GLY A 129 -8.03 -29.23 -3.55
C GLY A 129 -6.97 -28.16 -3.82
N ASP A 130 -7.31 -26.86 -3.75
CA ASP A 130 -6.34 -25.80 -3.96
C ASP A 130 -5.34 -25.67 -2.80
N ARG A 131 -4.05 -25.74 -3.12
CA ARG A 131 -2.96 -25.33 -2.23
C ARG A 131 -2.86 -23.81 -2.27
N HIS A 132 -3.64 -23.11 -1.46
CA HIS A 132 -3.37 -21.69 -1.24
C HIS A 132 -2.16 -21.57 -0.31
N PRO A 133 -1.00 -21.06 -0.78
CA PRO A 133 0.10 -20.80 0.12
C PRO A 133 -0.35 -19.81 1.18
N LEU A 134 0.00 -20.07 2.44
CA LEU A 134 -0.26 -19.12 3.52
C LEU A 134 0.39 -17.77 3.16
N PRO A 135 -0.24 -16.63 3.47
CA PRO A 135 0.33 -15.33 3.18
C PRO A 135 1.73 -15.20 3.80
N VAL A 136 2.73 -14.85 2.99
CA VAL A 136 4.08 -14.67 3.50
C VAL A 136 4.14 -13.38 4.31
N HIS A 137 4.42 -13.45 5.60
CA HIS A 137 4.42 -12.25 6.44
C HIS A 137 5.78 -11.54 6.50
N ARG A 138 6.85 -12.17 6.00
CA ARG A 138 8.22 -11.65 6.08
C ARG A 138 9.01 -11.98 4.83
N TYR A 139 9.81 -11.03 4.38
CA TYR A 139 10.81 -11.27 3.35
C TYR A 139 11.90 -12.24 3.84
N ARG A 140 12.44 -13.02 2.90
CA ARG A 140 13.63 -13.84 3.17
C ARG A 140 14.82 -12.94 3.47
N TYR A 141 15.74 -13.44 4.29
CA TYR A 141 16.94 -12.71 4.68
C TYR A 141 17.73 -12.17 3.47
N ARG A 142 17.89 -12.98 2.42
CA ARG A 142 18.59 -12.56 1.20
C ARG A 142 17.94 -11.35 0.52
N ALA A 143 16.61 -11.34 0.42
CA ALA A 143 15.88 -10.21 -0.18
C ALA A 143 16.13 -8.90 0.59
N LEU A 144 16.21 -8.97 1.92
CA LEU A 144 16.51 -7.82 2.78
C LEU A 144 17.98 -7.38 2.67
N VAL A 145 18.92 -8.34 2.56
CA VAL A 145 20.34 -8.05 2.33
C VAL A 145 20.54 -7.33 0.99
N ASP A 146 19.93 -7.83 -0.09
CA ASP A 146 19.99 -7.22 -1.41
C ASP A 146 19.38 -5.81 -1.36
N ALA A 147 18.33 -5.59 -0.56
CA ALA A 147 17.69 -4.30 -0.40
C ALA A 147 18.54 -3.24 0.33
N ARG A 148 19.63 -3.63 1.00
CA ARG A 148 20.57 -2.69 1.65
C ARG A 148 21.21 -1.74 0.64
N GLN A 149 21.32 -2.15 -0.61
CA GLN A 149 21.81 -1.28 -1.70
C GLN A 149 20.91 -0.04 -1.93
N TRP A 150 19.66 -0.07 -1.44
CA TRP A 150 18.71 1.05 -1.48
C TRP A 150 18.52 1.74 -0.12
N GLY A 151 19.36 1.43 0.87
CA GLY A 151 19.33 2.04 2.21
C GLY A 151 18.41 1.34 3.22
N VAL A 152 17.88 0.16 2.90
CA VAL A 152 17.17 -0.68 3.89
C VAL A 152 18.15 -1.18 4.95
N ARG A 153 17.72 -1.19 6.22
CA ARG A 153 18.55 -1.41 7.42
C ARG A 153 18.25 -2.72 8.16
N ALA A 154 17.44 -3.61 7.56
CA ALA A 154 17.06 -4.89 8.14
C ALA A 154 18.20 -5.92 8.12
#